data_AF-A0A368C4Q1-F1
#
_entry.id   AF-A0A368C4Q1-F1
#
_cell.length_a   1.000
_cell.length_b   1.000
_cell.length_c   1.000
_cell.angle_alpha   90.00
_cell.angle_beta   90.00
_cell.angle_gamma   90.00
#
_symmetry.space_group_name_H-M   'P 1'
#
loop_
_entity.id
_entity.type
_entity.pdbx_description
1 polymer ?
#
loop_
_entity_poly.entity_id
_entity_poly.type
_entity_poly.pdbx_seq_one_letter_code
_entity_poly.pdbx_strand_id
1 'polypeptide(L)'
;MFSDPIFLLALMGVAICLLVWIFEAVKIDSQIKDEMQTPNQGLISKIGFALGLVILYRIFINAGDLSIILLIGTIVSLLIWLTGKFIKNTFLRISGRSWFIPIFLIFILRTFVYEPYQIPSGSMIPGLKVGDFILVNKHSYGLKLERTGKAFAFDKSPEYGDVVVFIPPHKPVPFVKRLIGKPGDKISYINKKLYINGNPIPQTFYKSESDLVFYIENINNKEIPVQHMKSRPSSAPSEWIV
;
A
#
# COMPACT_ATOMS: atom_id res chain seq x y z
N MET A 1 12.68 -4.26 -4.26
CA MET A 1 13.40 -3.30 -3.38
C MET A 1 14.53 -3.96 -2.60
N PHE A 2 14.27 -4.84 -1.63
CA PHE A 2 15.33 -5.46 -0.81
C PHE A 2 16.29 -6.41 -1.55
N SER A 3 15.97 -6.80 -2.78
CA SER A 3 16.85 -7.59 -3.64
C SER A 3 17.70 -6.75 -4.59
N ASP A 4 17.50 -5.42 -4.63
CA ASP A 4 18.31 -4.53 -5.47
C ASP A 4 19.62 -4.19 -4.75
N PRO A 5 20.79 -4.61 -5.27
CA PRO A 5 22.08 -4.37 -4.62
C PRO A 5 22.42 -2.89 -4.51
N ILE A 6 21.97 -2.06 -5.45
CA ILE A 6 22.26 -0.61 -5.45
C ILE A 6 21.43 0.09 -4.39
N PHE A 7 20.19 -0.37 -4.18
CA PHE A 7 19.35 0.10 -3.09
C PHE A 7 19.98 -0.22 -1.72
N LEU A 8 20.45 -1.46 -1.52
CA LEU A 8 21.10 -1.86 -0.27
C LEU A 8 22.39 -1.09 0.00
N LEU A 9 23.23 -0.90 -1.03
CA LEU A 9 24.48 -0.16 -0.90
C LEU A 9 24.22 1.31 -0.56
N ALA A 10 23.25 1.95 -1.21
CA ALA A 10 22.88 3.32 -0.89
C ALA A 10 22.30 3.45 0.53
N LEU A 11 21.48 2.49 0.98
CA LEU A 11 20.94 2.45 2.34
C LEU A 11 22.05 2.30 3.39
N MET A 12 23.02 1.41 3.14
CA MET A 12 24.20 1.27 4.01
C MET A 12 25.03 2.56 4.04
N GLY A 13 25.24 3.21 2.90
CA GLY A 13 25.96 4.48 2.83
C GLY A 13 25.28 5.59 3.65
N VAL A 14 23.95 5.71 3.56
CA VAL A 14 23.19 6.66 4.41
C VAL A 14 23.30 6.29 5.89
N ALA A 15 23.22 5.01 6.24
CA ALA A 15 23.39 4.57 7.62
C ALA A 15 24.77 4.91 8.18
N ILE A 16 25.84 4.75 7.39
CA ILE A 16 27.21 5.13 7.77
C ILE A 16 27.30 6.65 7.97
N CYS A 17 26.78 7.45 7.03
CA CYS A 17 26.75 8.90 7.17
C CYS A 17 26.02 9.35 8.44
N LEU A 18 24.88 8.72 8.75
CA LEU A 18 24.12 8.99 9.97
C LEU A 18 24.91 8.62 11.23
N LEU A 19 25.59 7.47 11.25
CA LEU A 19 26.41 7.06 12.38
C LEU A 19 27.58 8.03 12.61
N VAL A 20 28.31 8.39 11.55
CA VAL A 20 29.40 9.37 11.62
C VAL A 20 28.88 10.72 12.15
N TRP A 21 27.73 11.18 11.64
CA TRP A 21 27.10 12.41 12.11
C TRP A 21 26.70 12.33 13.60
N ILE A 22 26.14 11.21 14.06
CA ILE A 22 25.80 11.01 15.48
C ILE A 22 27.08 11.08 16.34
N PHE A 23 28.16 10.42 15.92
CA PHE A 23 29.43 10.45 16.66
C PHE A 23 30.04 11.86 16.72
N GLU A 24 30.02 12.61 15.63
CA GLU A 24 30.46 14.01 15.62
C GLU A 24 29.56 14.89 16.50
N ALA A 25 28.25 14.68 16.45
CA ALA A 25 27.28 15.42 17.26
C ALA A 25 27.40 15.13 18.77
N VAL A 26 27.74 13.90 19.18
CA VAL A 26 27.98 13.56 20.59
C VAL A 26 29.21 14.29 21.16
N LYS A 27 30.26 14.50 20.34
CA LYS A 27 31.48 15.20 20.77
C LYS A 27 31.27 16.70 21.01
N ILE A 28 30.18 17.25 20.48
CA ILE A 28 29.82 18.65 20.64
C ILE A 28 28.86 18.76 21.83
N ASP A 29 29.39 18.89 23.05
CA ASP A 29 28.63 19.47 24.16
C ASP A 29 29.53 20.20 25.18
N SER A 30 29.46 21.54 25.15
CA SER A 30 29.40 22.46 26.31
C SER A 30 29.86 23.90 26.03
N GLN A 31 30.54 24.24 24.93
CA GLN A 31 31.25 25.54 24.85
C GLN A 31 30.94 26.52 23.71
N ILE A 32 30.15 26.21 22.67
CA ILE A 32 29.90 27.23 21.62
C ILE A 32 28.42 27.27 21.26
N LYS A 33 27.76 28.35 21.70
CA LYS A 33 26.36 28.67 21.38
C LYS A 33 26.17 29.22 19.96
N ASP A 34 27.25 29.60 19.27
CA ASP A 34 27.16 30.39 18.03
C ASP A 34 27.62 29.69 16.73
N GLU A 35 28.32 28.55 16.76
CA GLU A 35 28.68 27.80 15.54
C GLU A 35 28.06 26.42 15.55
N MET A 36 26.85 26.34 15.01
CA MET A 36 26.08 25.10 14.84
C MET A 36 26.53 24.33 13.57
N GLN A 37 27.84 24.24 13.32
CA GLN A 37 28.40 23.51 12.16
C GLN A 37 29.63 22.68 12.57
N THR A 38 29.57 21.37 12.32
CA THR A 38 30.77 20.51 12.30
C THR A 38 31.62 20.85 11.07
N PRO A 39 32.96 20.79 11.15
CA PRO A 39 33.83 21.04 9.99
C PRO A 39 33.56 20.09 8.81
N ASN A 40 33.05 18.89 9.09
CA ASN A 40 32.70 17.88 8.07
C ASN A 40 31.20 17.85 7.71
N GLN A 41 30.35 18.68 8.33
CA GLN A 41 28.89 18.61 8.15
C GLN A 41 28.47 18.78 6.69
N GLY A 42 29.12 19.71 6.00
CA GLY A 42 28.80 20.03 4.61
C GLY A 42 29.07 18.85 3.68
N LEU A 43 30.13 18.08 3.94
CA LEU A 43 30.50 16.93 3.14
C LEU A 43 29.59 15.73 3.43
N ILE A 44 29.34 15.44 4.71
CA ILE A 44 28.42 14.36 5.13
C ILE A 44 27.00 14.62 4.58
N SER A 45 26.53 15.86 4.64
CA SER A 45 25.20 16.23 4.16
C SER A 45 25.08 16.12 2.64
N LYS A 46 26.10 16.53 1.87
CA LYS A 46 26.11 16.41 0.40
C LYS A 46 26.10 14.94 -0.04
N ILE A 47 26.94 14.11 0.58
CA ILE A 47 27.00 12.68 0.29
C ILE A 47 25.69 12.00 0.68
N GLY A 48 25.18 12.28 1.88
CA GLY A 48 23.90 11.76 2.35
C GLY A 48 22.73 12.14 1.44
N PHE A 49 22.70 13.38 0.97
CA PHE A 49 21.68 13.87 0.02
C PHE A 49 21.76 13.13 -1.33
N ALA A 50 22.95 12.98 -1.89
CA ALA A 50 23.16 12.25 -3.15
C ALA A 50 22.70 10.78 -3.04
N LEU A 51 23.09 10.10 -1.95
CA LEU A 51 22.65 8.73 -1.68
C LEU A 51 21.13 8.65 -1.44
N GLY A 52 20.54 9.65 -0.79
CA GLY A 52 19.09 9.77 -0.60
C GLY A 52 18.34 9.86 -1.93
N LEU A 53 18.86 10.61 -2.91
CA LEU A 53 18.29 10.67 -4.25
C LEU A 53 18.41 9.34 -5.00
N VAL A 54 19.51 8.61 -4.82
CA VAL A 54 19.66 7.25 -5.38
C VAL A 54 18.64 6.30 -4.78
N ILE A 55 18.44 6.34 -3.45
CA ILE A 55 17.39 5.57 -2.77
C ILE A 55 16.03 5.90 -3.35
N LEU A 56 15.69 7.19 -3.47
CA LEU A 56 14.41 7.64 -4.03
C LEU A 56 14.21 7.13 -5.45
N TYR A 57 15.20 7.30 -6.33
CA TYR A 57 15.15 6.80 -7.71
C TYR A 57 14.94 5.28 -7.76
N ARG A 58 15.66 4.53 -6.92
CA ARG A 58 15.55 3.06 -6.86
C ARG A 58 14.21 2.58 -6.30
N ILE A 59 13.58 3.35 -5.42
CA ILE A 59 12.22 3.08 -4.97
C ILE A 59 11.24 3.19 -6.13
N PHE A 60 11.33 4.25 -6.93
CA PHE A 60 10.44 4.43 -8.09
C PHE A 60 10.62 3.31 -9.13
N ILE A 61 11.86 2.94 -9.47
CA ILE A 61 12.14 1.89 -10.47
C ILE A 61 11.67 0.51 -10.00
N ASN A 62 11.88 0.18 -8.72
CA ASN A 62 11.55 -1.15 -8.19
C ASN A 62 10.13 -1.27 -7.62
N ALA A 63 9.27 -0.26 -7.84
CA ALA A 63 7.97 -0.14 -7.19
C ALA A 63 8.06 -0.41 -5.67
N GLY A 64 9.05 0.23 -5.03
CA GLY A 64 9.35 0.04 -3.62
C GLY A 64 8.24 0.59 -2.73
N ASP A 65 7.93 -0.14 -1.66
CA ASP A 65 6.98 0.31 -0.66
C ASP A 65 7.63 1.38 0.24
N LEU A 66 7.27 2.63 -0.03
CA LEU A 66 7.73 3.81 0.71
C LEU A 66 7.27 3.78 2.20
N SER A 67 6.34 2.90 2.59
CA SER A 67 5.81 2.79 3.96
C SER A 67 6.86 2.11 4.84
N ILE A 68 7.58 1.14 4.30
CA ILE A 68 8.68 0.46 4.99
C ILE A 68 9.85 1.42 5.23
N ILE A 69 10.13 2.31 4.28
CA ILE A 69 11.20 3.31 4.43
C ILE A 69 10.83 4.34 5.49
N LEU A 70 9.58 4.81 5.50
CA LEU A 70 9.08 5.70 6.54
C LEU A 70 9.09 5.01 7.91
N LEU A 71 8.80 3.71 7.99
CA LEU A 71 8.91 2.94 9.22
C LEU A 71 10.35 2.88 9.73
N ILE A 72 11.32 2.56 8.88
CA ILE A 72 12.75 2.54 9.24
C ILE A 72 13.19 3.94 9.67
N GLY A 73 12.82 4.99 8.93
CA GLY A 73 13.12 6.38 9.27
C GLY A 73 12.52 6.82 10.60
N THR A 74 11.30 6.37 10.92
CA THR A 74 10.64 6.59 12.21
C THR A 74 11.43 5.94 13.35
N ILE A 75 11.87 4.68 13.18
CA ILE A 75 12.66 3.98 14.20
C ILE A 75 14.01 4.66 14.41
N VAL A 76 14.71 5.03 13.33
CA VAL A 76 16.01 5.71 13.41
C VAL A 76 15.88 7.07 14.09
N SER A 77 14.91 7.89 13.69
CA SER A 77 14.68 9.21 14.31
C SER A 77 14.26 9.10 15.78
N LEU A 78 13.49 8.07 16.15
CA LEU A 78 13.16 7.77 17.55
C LEU A 78 14.42 7.41 18.36
N LEU A 79 15.30 6.56 17.82
CA LEU A 79 16.56 6.19 18.47
C LEU A 79 17.47 7.40 18.67
N ILE A 80 17.57 8.30 17.68
CA ILE A 80 18.34 9.55 17.79
C ILE A 80 17.76 10.43 18.90
N TRP A 81 16.43 10.59 18.94
CA TRP A 81 15.76 11.40 19.95
C TRP A 81 15.96 10.83 21.37
N LEU A 82 15.86 9.51 21.54
CA LEU A 82 16.12 8.83 22.80
C LEU A 82 17.58 8.98 23.22
N THR A 83 18.52 8.77 22.30
CA THR A 83 19.97 8.92 22.55
C THR A 83 20.30 10.34 23.02
N GLY A 84 19.72 11.37 22.39
CA GLY A 84 19.85 12.75 22.84
C GLY A 84 19.28 13.00 24.26
N LYS A 85 18.20 12.31 24.64
CA LYS A 85 17.63 12.38 25.99
C LYS A 85 18.55 11.72 27.03
N PHE A 86 19.16 10.57 26.71
CA PHE A 86 20.06 9.85 27.62
C PHE A 86 21.40 10.56 27.82
N ILE A 87 22.00 11.07 26.74
CA ILE A 87 23.29 11.78 26.77
C ILE A 87 23.12 13.22 27.30
N LYS A 88 21.89 13.69 27.51
CA LYS A 88 21.54 15.08 27.87
C LYS A 88 22.05 16.14 26.87
N ASN A 89 22.45 15.72 25.67
CA ASN A 89 22.90 16.60 24.60
C ASN A 89 21.70 17.31 23.95
N THR A 90 21.71 18.65 24.03
CA THR A 90 20.59 19.48 23.54
C THR A 90 20.45 19.44 22.01
N PHE A 91 21.56 19.37 21.28
CA PHE A 91 21.58 19.36 19.82
C PHE A 91 20.94 18.09 19.24
N LEU A 92 21.33 16.91 19.75
CA LEU A 92 20.74 15.63 19.33
C LEU A 92 19.26 15.52 19.70
N ARG A 93 18.86 16.04 20.86
CA ARG A 93 17.47 16.01 21.32
C ARG A 93 16.56 16.85 20.43
N ILE A 94 17.00 18.05 20.05
CA ILE A 94 16.23 18.94 19.17
C ILE A 94 16.16 18.34 17.76
N SER A 95 17.30 17.92 17.20
CA SER A 95 17.37 17.33 15.86
C SER A 95 16.51 16.07 15.74
N GLY A 96 16.61 15.14 16.70
CA GLY A 96 15.83 13.91 16.73
C GLY A 96 14.32 14.17 16.80
N ARG A 97 13.87 15.11 17.64
CA ARG A 97 12.46 15.49 17.72
C ARG A 97 11.95 16.10 16.41
N SER A 98 12.74 16.98 15.79
CA SER A 98 12.38 17.66 14.54
C SER A 98 12.21 16.71 13.37
N TRP A 99 12.96 15.60 13.33
CA TRP A 99 12.79 14.57 12.30
C TRP A 99 11.71 13.55 12.65
N PHE A 100 11.61 13.15 13.93
CA PHE A 100 10.67 12.12 14.36
C PHE A 100 9.21 12.53 14.13
N ILE A 101 8.81 13.74 14.55
CA ILE A 101 7.41 14.18 14.45
C ILE A 101 6.87 14.13 13.01
N PRO A 102 7.50 14.77 12.00
CA PRO A 102 6.96 14.75 10.64
C PRO A 102 7.04 13.36 10.00
N ILE A 103 8.13 12.61 10.19
CA ILE A 103 8.27 11.28 9.59
C ILE A 103 7.22 10.34 10.18
N PHE A 104 7.02 10.37 11.50
CA PHE A 104 6.00 9.56 12.17
C PHE A 104 4.59 9.95 11.75
N LEU A 105 4.30 11.24 11.60
CA LEU A 105 2.99 11.70 11.12
C LEU A 105 2.72 11.25 9.69
N ILE A 106 3.68 11.42 8.78
CA ILE A 106 3.57 10.97 7.38
C ILE A 106 3.46 9.44 7.33
N PHE A 107 4.23 8.72 8.15
CA PHE A 107 4.13 7.27 8.29
C PHE A 107 2.71 6.85 8.72
N ILE A 108 2.14 7.49 9.74
CA ILE A 108 0.78 7.19 10.18
C ILE A 108 -0.21 7.49 9.07
N LEU A 109 -0.17 8.69 8.47
CA LEU A 109 -1.12 9.06 7.43
C LEU A 109 -1.04 8.10 6.23
N ARG A 110 0.17 7.73 5.82
CA ARG A 110 0.38 6.86 4.67
C ARG A 110 0.04 5.40 4.94
N THR A 111 0.25 4.93 6.16
CA THR A 111 -0.01 3.55 6.57
C THR A 111 -1.47 3.32 6.98
N PHE A 112 -2.13 4.34 7.57
CA PHE A 112 -3.41 4.17 8.27
C PHE A 112 -4.65 4.82 7.60
N VAL A 113 -4.47 5.64 6.57
CA VAL A 113 -5.60 6.44 6.05
C VAL A 113 -6.21 5.80 4.81
N TYR A 114 -5.79 6.21 3.62
CA TYR A 114 -6.37 5.74 2.37
C TYR A 114 -5.32 5.78 1.26
N GLU A 115 -5.37 4.81 0.35
CA GLU A 115 -4.50 4.81 -0.83
C GLU A 115 -5.31 5.05 -2.10
N PRO A 116 -4.92 6.06 -2.92
CA PRO A 116 -5.56 6.28 -4.20
C PRO A 116 -5.07 5.25 -5.21
N TYR A 117 -6.02 4.61 -5.91
CA TYR A 117 -5.74 3.74 -7.05
C TYR A 117 -6.44 4.27 -8.30
N GLN A 118 -5.77 4.16 -9.44
CA GLN A 118 -6.39 4.39 -10.74
C GLN A 118 -6.78 3.06 -11.36
N ILE A 119 -7.99 2.95 -11.92
CA ILE A 119 -8.48 1.74 -12.58
C ILE A 119 -7.85 1.61 -13.99
N PRO A 120 -6.96 0.63 -14.22
CA PRO A 120 -6.25 0.52 -15.50
C PRO A 120 -7.03 -0.29 -16.54
N SER A 121 -8.12 -0.98 -16.15
CA SER A 121 -8.83 -1.93 -17.01
C SER A 121 -10.34 -1.85 -16.88
N GLY A 122 -11.05 -2.13 -17.97
CA GLY A 122 -12.52 -2.10 -18.02
C GLY A 122 -13.22 -3.34 -17.46
N SER A 123 -12.51 -4.18 -16.70
CA SER A 123 -13.06 -5.47 -16.24
C SER A 123 -14.12 -5.34 -15.15
N MET A 124 -14.26 -4.15 -14.56
CA MET A 124 -15.26 -3.83 -13.53
C MET A 124 -16.42 -2.99 -14.08
N ILE A 125 -16.50 -2.79 -15.40
CA ILE A 125 -17.62 -2.10 -16.06
C ILE A 125 -18.89 -2.96 -15.91
N PRO A 126 -20.06 -2.37 -15.58
CA PRO A 126 -20.34 -0.93 -15.53
C PRO A 126 -20.01 -0.22 -14.20
N GLY A 127 -19.72 -0.96 -13.14
CA GLY A 127 -19.55 -0.39 -11.79
C GLY A 127 -18.36 0.57 -11.65
N LEU A 128 -17.23 0.24 -12.28
CA LEU A 128 -16.04 1.10 -12.31
C LEU A 128 -15.53 1.22 -13.75
N LYS A 129 -15.24 2.44 -14.19
CA LYS A 129 -14.77 2.74 -15.55
C LYS A 129 -13.25 2.86 -15.58
N VAL A 130 -12.70 2.73 -16.78
CA VAL A 130 -11.26 2.93 -17.01
C VAL A 130 -10.93 4.40 -16.77
N GLY A 131 -9.89 4.64 -15.97
CA GLY A 131 -9.46 6.00 -15.61
C GLY A 131 -10.10 6.54 -14.33
N ASP A 132 -11.09 5.86 -13.74
CA ASP A 132 -11.63 6.25 -12.44
C ASP A 132 -10.55 6.18 -11.35
N PHE A 133 -10.56 7.17 -10.45
CA PHE A 133 -9.76 7.17 -9.24
C PHE A 133 -10.61 6.68 -8.08
N ILE A 134 -10.18 5.59 -7.44
CA ILE A 134 -10.83 5.04 -6.25
C ILE A 134 -9.94 5.24 -5.03
N LEU A 135 -10.59 5.49 -3.90
CA LEU A 135 -9.93 5.62 -2.62
C LEU A 135 -10.11 4.32 -1.83
N VAL A 136 -9.04 3.56 -1.66
CA VAL A 136 -9.10 2.24 -1.03
C VAL A 136 -8.80 2.34 0.46
N ASN A 137 -9.72 1.83 1.28
CA ASN A 137 -9.52 1.68 2.72
C ASN A 137 -8.79 0.37 3.01
N LYS A 138 -7.50 0.47 3.35
CA LYS A 138 -6.63 -0.67 3.67
C LYS A 138 -7.02 -1.42 4.95
N HIS A 139 -7.79 -0.78 5.86
CA HIS A 139 -8.14 -1.32 7.18
C HIS A 139 -9.48 -2.04 7.23
N SER A 140 -10.28 -1.98 6.16
CA SER A 140 -11.60 -2.62 6.10
C SER A 140 -11.55 -4.11 6.44
N TYR A 141 -10.39 -4.74 6.22
CA TYR A 141 -10.15 -6.17 6.43
C TYR A 141 -8.95 -6.45 7.35
N GLY A 142 -8.72 -5.56 8.31
CA GLY A 142 -7.64 -5.66 9.30
C GLY A 142 -6.35 -4.95 8.93
N LEU A 143 -5.50 -4.77 9.94
CA LEU A 143 -4.20 -4.12 9.77
C LEU A 143 -3.20 -5.12 9.15
N LYS A 144 -2.82 -4.91 7.90
CA LYS A 144 -1.90 -5.76 7.14
C LYS A 144 -0.60 -5.01 6.88
N LEU A 145 0.53 -5.70 7.02
CA LEU A 145 1.78 -5.22 6.44
C LEU A 145 1.71 -5.45 4.92
N GLU A 146 1.99 -4.44 4.10
CA GLU A 146 1.63 -4.31 2.67
C GLU A 146 2.19 -5.39 1.71
N ARG A 147 2.77 -6.48 2.22
CA ARG A 147 3.25 -7.64 1.45
C ARG A 147 3.03 -9.00 2.09
N THR A 148 2.71 -9.08 3.37
CA THR A 148 2.62 -10.36 4.10
C THR A 148 1.23 -10.98 3.99
N GLY A 149 0.23 -10.21 3.54
CA GLY A 149 -1.16 -10.65 3.31
C GLY A 149 -1.97 -10.98 4.58
N LYS A 150 -1.30 -11.33 5.68
CA LYS A 150 -1.91 -11.63 6.98
C LYS A 150 -2.14 -10.37 7.79
N ALA A 151 -3.34 -10.22 8.35
CA ALA A 151 -3.65 -9.17 9.30
C ALA A 151 -2.97 -9.47 10.64
N PHE A 152 -2.35 -8.47 11.25
CA PHE A 152 -1.77 -8.60 12.60
C PHE A 152 -2.76 -8.20 13.70
N ALA A 153 -3.80 -7.42 13.36
CA ALA A 153 -4.83 -6.98 14.29
C ALA A 153 -6.15 -6.64 13.57
N PHE A 154 -7.28 -6.77 14.29
CA PHE A 154 -8.64 -6.45 13.84
C PHE A 154 -9.05 -7.13 12.52
N ASP A 155 -8.75 -8.44 12.39
CA ASP A 155 -9.08 -9.19 11.18
C ASP A 155 -10.59 -9.22 10.95
N LYS A 156 -11.01 -8.72 9.78
CA LYS A 156 -12.39 -8.78 9.30
C LYS A 156 -12.36 -9.43 7.93
N SER A 157 -13.07 -10.55 7.78
CA SER A 157 -13.18 -11.21 6.50
C SER A 157 -14.05 -10.39 5.54
N PRO A 158 -13.69 -10.33 4.24
CA PRO A 158 -14.51 -9.64 3.26
C PRO A 158 -15.86 -10.32 3.08
N GLU A 159 -16.87 -9.54 2.72
CA GLU A 159 -18.23 -10.01 2.50
C GLU A 159 -18.55 -10.17 1.01
N TYR A 160 -19.57 -10.98 0.71
CA TYR A 160 -20.02 -11.15 -0.67
C TYR A 160 -20.41 -9.79 -1.27
N GLY A 161 -20.04 -9.60 -2.54
CA GLY A 161 -20.28 -8.38 -3.28
C GLY A 161 -19.27 -7.25 -3.01
N ASP A 162 -18.36 -7.40 -2.04
CA ASP A 162 -17.33 -6.40 -1.78
C ASP A 162 -16.36 -6.27 -2.96
N VAL A 163 -15.98 -5.03 -3.27
CA VAL A 163 -14.90 -4.76 -4.22
C VAL A 163 -13.59 -4.76 -3.44
N VAL A 164 -12.70 -5.69 -3.80
CA VAL A 164 -11.43 -5.92 -3.14
C VAL A 164 -10.28 -5.62 -4.09
N VAL A 165 -9.22 -5.04 -3.53
CA VAL A 165 -7.94 -4.86 -4.21
C VAL A 165 -6.95 -5.88 -3.65
N PHE A 166 -6.38 -6.71 -4.51
CA PHE A 166 -5.40 -7.71 -4.11
C PHE A 166 -4.31 -7.88 -5.17
N ILE A 167 -3.15 -8.36 -4.75
CA ILE A 167 -2.04 -8.68 -5.64
C ILE A 167 -2.02 -10.21 -5.83
N PRO A 168 -2.32 -10.73 -7.04
CA PRO A 168 -2.31 -12.16 -7.28
C PRO A 168 -0.88 -12.73 -7.21
N PRO A 169 -0.70 -13.99 -6.78
CA PRO A 169 0.63 -14.58 -6.60
C PRO A 169 1.45 -14.69 -7.89
N HIS A 170 0.79 -14.73 -9.05
CA HIS A 170 1.42 -14.88 -10.36
C HIS A 170 1.74 -13.55 -11.05
N LYS A 171 1.24 -12.40 -10.53
CA LYS A 171 1.48 -11.08 -11.11
C LYS A 171 1.54 -10.01 -10.01
N PRO A 172 2.68 -9.32 -9.81
CA PRO A 172 2.87 -8.34 -8.75
C PRO A 172 2.23 -6.97 -9.09
N VAL A 173 0.99 -6.99 -9.57
CA VAL A 173 0.21 -5.79 -9.93
C VAL A 173 -1.14 -5.84 -9.21
N PRO A 174 -1.63 -4.72 -8.66
CA PRO A 174 -2.89 -4.69 -7.93
C PRO A 174 -4.07 -4.94 -8.87
N PHE A 175 -4.93 -5.89 -8.51
CA PHE A 175 -6.15 -6.22 -9.23
C PHE A 175 -7.35 -5.77 -8.41
N VAL A 176 -8.29 -5.09 -9.08
CA VAL A 176 -9.57 -4.70 -8.49
C VAL A 176 -10.64 -5.67 -9.00
N LYS A 177 -11.22 -6.47 -8.09
CA LYS A 177 -12.26 -7.46 -8.41
C LYS A 177 -13.32 -7.50 -7.33
N ARG A 178 -14.45 -8.13 -7.64
CA ARG A 178 -15.54 -8.35 -6.71
C ARG A 178 -15.44 -9.72 -6.05
N LEU A 179 -15.65 -9.79 -4.75
CA LEU A 179 -15.73 -11.06 -4.02
C LEU A 179 -17.07 -11.74 -4.32
N ILE A 180 -16.99 -12.91 -4.95
CA ILE A 180 -18.17 -13.72 -5.31
C ILE A 180 -18.24 -15.02 -4.51
N GLY A 181 -17.10 -15.59 -4.09
CA GLY A 181 -17.04 -16.82 -3.31
C GLY A 181 -16.03 -16.70 -2.18
N LYS A 182 -16.30 -17.39 -1.07
CA LYS A 182 -15.44 -17.56 0.09
C LYS A 182 -14.98 -19.02 0.17
N PRO A 183 -13.89 -19.32 0.92
CA PRO A 183 -13.40 -20.69 1.06
C PRO A 183 -14.53 -21.66 1.47
N GLY A 184 -14.69 -22.74 0.71
CA GLY A 184 -15.75 -23.74 0.90
C GLY A 184 -17.02 -23.51 0.07
N ASP A 185 -17.15 -22.37 -0.63
CA ASP A 185 -18.29 -22.14 -1.52
C ASP A 185 -18.17 -22.90 -2.84
N LYS A 186 -19.31 -23.35 -3.33
CA LYS A 186 -19.49 -23.89 -4.68
C LYS A 186 -20.08 -22.79 -5.57
N ILE A 187 -19.28 -22.31 -6.52
CA ILE A 187 -19.67 -21.27 -7.47
C ILE A 187 -19.93 -21.91 -8.84
N SER A 188 -21.10 -21.68 -9.42
CA SER A 188 -21.43 -22.13 -10.77
C SER A 188 -21.86 -20.95 -11.64
N TYR A 189 -21.45 -20.97 -12.91
CA TYR A 189 -21.87 -19.98 -13.89
C TYR A 189 -22.49 -20.69 -15.10
N ILE A 190 -23.79 -20.51 -15.29
CA ILE A 190 -24.59 -21.25 -16.27
C ILE A 190 -25.50 -20.27 -17.00
N ASN A 191 -25.44 -20.23 -18.33
CA ASN A 191 -26.30 -19.37 -19.15
C ASN A 191 -26.28 -17.89 -18.73
N LYS A 192 -25.06 -17.38 -18.44
CA LYS A 192 -24.83 -16.02 -17.93
C LYS A 192 -25.50 -15.69 -16.60
N LYS A 193 -25.86 -16.71 -15.80
CA LYS A 193 -26.35 -16.56 -14.43
C LYS A 193 -25.36 -17.16 -13.45
N LEU A 194 -25.14 -16.43 -12.36
CA LEU A 194 -24.29 -16.83 -11.25
C LEU A 194 -25.11 -17.61 -10.21
N TYR A 195 -24.52 -18.70 -9.71
CA TYR A 195 -25.07 -19.51 -8.63
C TYR A 195 -24.04 -19.62 -7.51
N ILE A 196 -24.45 -19.39 -6.27
CA ILE A 196 -23.64 -19.56 -5.07
C ILE A 196 -24.27 -20.67 -4.23
N ASN A 197 -23.52 -21.74 -3.99
CA ASN A 197 -23.96 -22.94 -3.26
C ASN A 197 -25.28 -23.52 -3.82
N GLY A 198 -25.42 -23.50 -5.14
CA GLY A 198 -26.62 -23.98 -5.86
C GLY A 198 -27.77 -22.98 -5.95
N ASN A 199 -27.73 -21.88 -5.19
CA ASN A 199 -28.78 -20.87 -5.22
C ASN A 199 -28.48 -19.83 -6.32
N PRO A 200 -29.41 -19.57 -7.26
CA PRO A 200 -29.23 -18.54 -8.27
C PRO A 200 -29.24 -17.15 -7.62
N ILE A 201 -28.30 -16.31 -8.03
CA ILE A 201 -28.34 -14.89 -7.67
C ILE A 201 -29.50 -14.22 -8.44
N PRO A 202 -30.43 -13.55 -7.75
CA PRO A 202 -31.51 -12.81 -8.40
C PRO A 202 -30.95 -11.75 -9.32
N GLN A 203 -31.43 -11.74 -10.56
CA GLN A 203 -30.97 -10.85 -11.60
C GLN A 203 -32.18 -10.16 -12.24
N THR A 204 -32.25 -8.83 -12.14
CA THR A 204 -33.31 -8.01 -12.72
C THR A 204 -32.78 -7.25 -13.94
N PHE A 205 -33.50 -7.32 -15.06
CA PHE A 205 -33.16 -6.54 -16.25
C PHE A 205 -33.24 -5.05 -15.94
N TYR A 206 -32.23 -4.29 -16.37
CA TYR A 206 -32.15 -2.85 -16.18
C TYR A 206 -32.29 -2.10 -17.50
N LYS A 207 -31.44 -2.40 -18.50
CA LYS A 207 -31.41 -1.70 -19.78
C LYS A 207 -30.74 -2.56 -20.88
N SER A 208 -31.03 -2.30 -22.15
CA SER A 208 -30.21 -2.79 -23.26
C SER A 208 -29.80 -1.66 -24.19
N GLU A 209 -28.54 -1.65 -24.61
CA GLU A 209 -27.98 -0.70 -25.58
C GLU A 209 -27.14 -1.46 -26.60
N SER A 210 -27.52 -1.40 -27.88
CA SER A 210 -26.80 -2.06 -28.97
C SER A 210 -26.52 -3.55 -28.66
N ASP A 211 -25.25 -3.91 -28.48
CA ASP A 211 -24.78 -5.26 -28.15
C ASP A 211 -24.70 -5.55 -26.64
N LEU A 212 -24.99 -4.57 -25.78
CA LEU A 212 -24.93 -4.70 -24.33
C LEU A 212 -26.33 -4.87 -23.72
N VAL A 213 -26.41 -5.73 -22.72
CA VAL A 213 -27.57 -5.93 -21.86
C VAL A 213 -27.12 -5.77 -20.41
N PHE A 214 -27.71 -4.83 -19.70
CA PHE A 214 -27.42 -4.52 -18.31
C PHE A 214 -28.46 -5.15 -17.40
N TYR A 215 -27.97 -5.75 -16.32
CA TYR A 215 -28.79 -6.31 -15.26
C TYR A 215 -28.30 -5.80 -13.91
N ILE A 216 -29.17 -5.91 -12.91
CA ILE A 216 -28.82 -5.71 -11.50
C ILE A 216 -28.91 -7.07 -10.82
N GLU A 217 -27.80 -7.49 -10.22
CA GLU A 217 -27.71 -8.69 -9.38
C GLU A 217 -27.83 -8.29 -7.91
N ASN A 218 -28.59 -9.05 -7.12
CA ASN A 218 -28.67 -8.85 -5.68
C ASN A 218 -27.83 -9.91 -4.95
N ILE A 219 -26.68 -9.49 -4.42
CA ILE A 219 -25.79 -10.34 -3.63
C ILE A 219 -25.74 -9.77 -2.22
N ASN A 220 -26.26 -10.52 -1.24
CA ASN A 220 -26.24 -10.13 0.17
C ASN A 220 -26.81 -8.71 0.43
N ASN A 221 -27.99 -8.43 -0.14
CA ASN A 221 -28.69 -7.13 -0.10
C ASN A 221 -27.92 -5.97 -0.75
N LYS A 222 -26.89 -6.24 -1.55
CA LYS A 222 -26.19 -5.24 -2.37
C LYS A 222 -26.66 -5.37 -3.81
N GLU A 223 -27.11 -4.26 -4.38
CA GLU A 223 -27.46 -4.15 -5.79
C GLU A 223 -26.20 -3.92 -6.63
N ILE A 224 -25.99 -4.78 -7.62
CA ILE A 224 -24.74 -4.88 -8.35
C ILE A 224 -25.04 -4.80 -9.84
N PRO A 225 -24.57 -3.75 -10.54
CA PRO A 225 -24.79 -3.65 -11.97
C PRO A 225 -23.81 -4.58 -12.69
N VAL A 226 -24.34 -5.45 -13.55
CA VAL A 226 -23.60 -6.36 -14.42
C VAL A 226 -23.98 -6.12 -15.87
N GLN A 227 -23.06 -6.44 -16.79
CA GLN A 227 -23.29 -6.30 -18.21
C GLN A 227 -22.99 -7.60 -18.95
N HIS A 228 -23.85 -7.95 -19.91
CA HIS A 228 -23.69 -9.07 -20.80
C HIS A 228 -23.61 -8.55 -22.24
N MET A 229 -22.67 -9.09 -23.01
CA MET A 229 -22.62 -8.90 -24.47
C MET A 229 -23.58 -9.89 -25.14
N LYS A 230 -24.43 -9.45 -26.07
CA LYS A 230 -25.33 -10.33 -26.84
C LYS A 230 -24.53 -11.19 -27.80
N SER A 231 -23.53 -10.61 -28.46
CA SER A 231 -22.60 -11.27 -29.37
C SER A 231 -21.79 -12.41 -28.74
N ARG A 232 -21.53 -12.34 -27.42
CA ARG A 232 -20.76 -13.38 -26.73
C ARG A 232 -21.69 -14.53 -26.31
N PRO A 233 -21.53 -15.75 -26.83
CA PRO A 233 -22.33 -16.90 -26.42
C PRO A 233 -22.10 -17.21 -24.94
N SER A 234 -23.06 -17.89 -24.30
CA SER A 234 -22.81 -18.41 -22.96
C SER A 234 -21.66 -19.40 -23.02
N SER A 235 -20.71 -19.27 -22.09
CA SER A 235 -19.71 -20.31 -21.82
C SER A 235 -20.41 -21.62 -21.50
N ALA A 236 -19.70 -22.74 -21.71
CA ALA A 236 -20.09 -24.02 -21.13
C ALA A 236 -20.29 -23.86 -19.60
N PRO A 237 -21.21 -24.62 -18.99
CA PRO A 237 -21.40 -24.61 -17.54
C PRO A 237 -20.06 -24.86 -16.86
N SER A 238 -19.67 -23.92 -16.01
CA SER A 238 -18.41 -23.98 -15.29
C SER A 238 -18.69 -23.91 -13.81
N GLU A 239 -18.07 -24.81 -13.06
CA GLU A 239 -18.21 -24.92 -11.62
C GLU A 239 -16.84 -24.89 -10.97
N TRP A 240 -16.75 -24.18 -9.86
CA TRP A 240 -15.54 -24.04 -9.05
C TRP A 240 -15.87 -24.22 -7.57
N ILE A 241 -14.96 -24.86 -6.85
CA ILE A 241 -14.94 -24.90 -5.39
C ILE A 241 -13.82 -23.96 -4.96
N VAL A 242 -14.16 -23.00 -4.09
CA VAL A 242 -13.25 -21.94 -3.63
C VAL A 242 -12.38 -22.40 -2.47
#